data_AF-A0A963MMF0-F1
#
_entry.id   AF-A0A963MMF0-F1
#
_cell.length_a   1.000
_cell.length_b   1.000
_cell.length_c   1.000
_cell.angle_alpha   90.00
_cell.angle_beta   90.00
_cell.angle_gamma   90.00
#
_symmetry.space_group_name_H-M   'P 1'
#
loop_
_entity.id
_entity.type
_entity.pdbx_description
1 polymer ?
#
loop_
_entity_poly.entity_id
_entity_poly.type
_entity_poly.pdbx_seq_one_letter_code
_entity_poly.pdbx_strand_id
1 'polypeptide(L)'
;LCGGENVFARLETMAPTVTVEAVIAANPEAIVASGMGESRPEWLDDWQRWTSLTAVARGNLFFVPPDLIQRHTPRLLDGAEELCRQLETARNRRP
;
A
#
# COMPACT_ATOMS: atom_id res chain seq x y z
N LEU A 1 -12.64 -2.87 7.12
CA LEU A 1 -12.76 -1.50 7.69
C LEU A 1 -13.02 -0.47 6.59
N CYS A 2 -12.05 -0.18 5.70
CA CYS A 2 -12.14 0.86 4.66
C CYS A 2 -12.49 0.38 3.24
N GLY A 3 -12.90 -0.88 3.07
CA GLY A 3 -13.26 -1.43 1.76
C GLY A 3 -12.08 -1.61 0.78
N GLY A 4 -10.84 -1.52 1.25
CA GLY A 4 -9.67 -1.89 0.46
C GLY A 4 -9.59 -3.41 0.28
N GLU A 5 -9.29 -3.84 -0.95
CA GLU A 5 -9.04 -5.25 -1.27
C GLU A 5 -7.55 -5.47 -1.53
N ASN A 6 -6.94 -6.41 -0.81
CA ASN A 6 -5.57 -6.81 -1.09
C ASN A 6 -5.55 -7.66 -2.36
N VAL A 7 -4.82 -7.22 -3.39
CA VAL A 7 -4.71 -7.93 -4.69
C VAL A 7 -4.12 -9.35 -4.56
N PHE A 8 -3.48 -9.65 -3.43
CA PHE A 8 -2.94 -10.97 -3.10
C PHE A 8 -3.73 -11.70 -1.99
N ALA A 9 -4.95 -11.26 -1.66
CA ALA A 9 -5.75 -11.80 -0.55
C ALA A 9 -6.07 -13.31 -0.65
N ARG A 10 -5.91 -13.92 -1.83
CA ARG A 10 -6.17 -15.35 -2.07
C ARG A 10 -4.94 -16.24 -1.89
N LEU A 11 -3.77 -15.68 -1.59
CA LEU A 11 -2.58 -16.47 -1.26
C LEU A 11 -2.71 -17.04 0.15
N GLU A 12 -2.40 -18.33 0.32
CA GLU A 12 -2.59 -19.03 1.60
C GLU A 12 -1.54 -18.63 2.65
N THR A 13 -0.34 -18.28 2.22
CA THR A 13 0.74 -17.84 3.10
C THR A 13 0.45 -16.44 3.64
N MET A 14 0.57 -16.23 4.96
CA MET A 14 0.24 -14.94 5.60
C MET A 14 1.09 -13.75 5.13
N ALA A 15 2.38 -13.96 4.87
CA ALA A 15 3.30 -12.94 4.37
C ALA A 15 4.07 -13.50 3.16
N PRO A 16 3.39 -13.65 2.01
CA PRO A 16 3.99 -14.26 0.83
C PRO A 16 5.03 -13.32 0.22
N THR A 17 6.16 -13.87 -0.20
CA THR A 17 7.08 -13.14 -1.09
C THR A 17 6.47 -13.13 -2.49
N VAL A 18 6.23 -11.93 -3.03
CA VAL A 18 5.72 -11.72 -4.40
C VAL A 18 6.80 -11.06 -5.26
N THR A 19 6.79 -11.34 -6.57
CA THR A 19 7.72 -10.71 -7.50
C THR A 19 7.22 -9.36 -7.98
N VAL A 20 8.10 -8.56 -8.56
CA VAL A 20 7.75 -7.27 -9.18
C VAL A 20 6.75 -7.47 -10.32
N GLU A 21 6.96 -8.49 -11.16
CA GLU A 21 6.09 -8.84 -12.28
C GLU A 21 4.68 -9.20 -11.80
N ALA A 22 4.56 -9.89 -10.66
CA ALA A 22 3.26 -10.23 -10.09
C ALA A 22 2.48 -8.98 -9.66
N VAL A 23 3.15 -7.97 -9.09
CA VAL A 23 2.51 -6.69 -8.73
C VAL A 23 2.09 -5.92 -9.98
N ILE A 24 2.95 -5.88 -11.01
CA ILE A 24 2.64 -5.22 -12.29
C ILE A 24 1.42 -5.90 -12.94
N ALA A 25 1.40 -7.23 -12.98
CA ALA A 25 0.30 -8.01 -13.56
C ALA A 25 -1.02 -7.83 -12.78
N ALA A 26 -0.96 -7.73 -11.45
CA ALA A 26 -2.12 -7.46 -10.61
C ALA A 26 -2.65 -6.02 -10.74
N ASN A 27 -1.81 -5.08 -11.19
CA ASN A 27 -2.13 -3.68 -11.45
C ASN A 27 -2.95 -2.99 -10.33
N PRO A 28 -2.42 -2.91 -9.08
CA PRO A 28 -3.14 -2.32 -7.97
C PRO A 28 -3.42 -0.82 -8.19
N GLU A 29 -4.54 -0.33 -7.63
CA GLU A 29 -4.88 1.10 -7.62
C GLU A 29 -4.09 1.92 -6.60
N ALA A 30 -3.50 1.27 -5.59
CA ALA A 30 -2.66 1.90 -4.57
C ALA A 30 -1.57 0.93 -4.11
N ILE A 31 -0.37 1.45 -3.85
CA ILE A 31 0.71 0.72 -3.16
C ILE A 31 0.92 1.40 -1.81
N VAL A 32 0.78 0.64 -0.73
CA VAL A 32 1.02 1.13 0.63
C VAL A 32 2.28 0.46 1.16
N ALA A 33 3.29 1.26 1.45
CA ALA A 33 4.51 0.78 2.09
C ALA A 33 4.47 1.02 3.59
N SER A 34 5.11 0.11 4.32
CA SER A 34 5.52 0.31 5.70
C SER A 34 6.94 -0.23 5.81
N GLY A 35 7.85 0.54 6.42
CA GLY A 35 9.29 0.26 6.42
C GLY A 35 9.76 -0.48 7.67
N MET A 36 11.06 -0.78 7.73
CA MET A 36 11.73 -1.19 8.98
C MET A 36 12.08 0.01 9.88
N GLY A 37 12.00 1.24 9.35
CA GLY A 37 12.23 2.49 10.09
C GLY A 37 11.02 3.40 10.07
N GLU A 38 11.08 4.51 10.79
CA GLU A 38 9.97 5.47 10.92
C GLU A 38 9.71 6.29 9.65
N SER A 39 10.66 6.33 8.72
CA SER A 39 10.56 7.09 7.47
C SER A 39 9.96 6.27 6.32
N ARG A 40 9.38 7.00 5.35
CA ARG A 40 8.93 6.43 4.08
C ARG A 40 10.12 5.75 3.39
N PRO A 41 10.01 4.45 3.03
CA PRO A 41 11.13 3.74 2.46
C PRO A 41 11.43 4.22 1.03
N GLU A 42 12.71 4.39 0.71
CA GLU A 42 13.18 4.84 -0.61
C GLU A 42 12.76 3.88 -1.74
N TRP A 43 12.69 2.57 -1.47
CA TRP A 43 12.25 1.58 -2.45
C TRP A 43 10.83 1.81 -2.96
N LEU A 44 9.99 2.56 -2.22
CA LEU A 44 8.66 2.91 -2.71
C LEU A 44 8.75 3.79 -3.98
N ASP A 45 9.81 4.59 -4.13
CA ASP A 45 10.02 5.41 -5.33
C ASP A 45 10.55 4.61 -6.52
N ASP A 46 11.09 3.40 -6.31
CA ASP A 46 11.47 2.52 -7.42
C ASP A 46 10.27 2.17 -8.30
N TRP A 47 9.05 2.17 -7.73
CA TRP A 47 7.81 1.92 -8.47
C TRP A 47 7.53 2.98 -9.54
N GLN A 48 8.08 4.19 -9.40
CA GLN A 48 7.86 5.29 -10.35
C GLN A 48 8.35 4.95 -11.77
N ARG A 49 9.23 3.95 -11.94
CA ARG A 49 9.68 3.49 -13.26
C ARG A 49 8.57 2.83 -14.10
N TRP A 50 7.50 2.32 -13.48
CA TRP A 50 6.36 1.72 -14.18
C TRP A 50 5.21 2.72 -14.27
N THR A 51 5.37 3.72 -15.14
CA THR A 51 4.43 4.84 -15.27
C THR A 51 3.01 4.43 -15.72
N SER A 52 2.86 3.27 -16.34
CA SER A 52 1.56 2.71 -16.73
C SER A 52 0.82 1.97 -15.61
N LEU A 53 1.49 1.67 -14.49
CA LEU A 53 0.87 1.02 -13.34
C LEU A 53 -0.16 1.97 -12.72
N THR A 54 -1.36 1.50 -12.44
CA THR A 54 -2.47 2.38 -12.01
C THR A 54 -2.13 3.17 -10.73
N ALA A 55 -1.52 2.52 -9.75
CA ALA A 55 -1.03 3.19 -8.54
C ALA A 55 -0.04 4.33 -8.86
N VAL A 56 0.86 4.16 -9.83
CA VAL A 56 1.89 5.15 -10.18
C VAL A 56 1.29 6.26 -11.02
N ALA A 57 0.53 5.92 -12.07
CA ALA A 57 -0.12 6.89 -12.96
C ALA A 57 -1.03 7.86 -12.20
N ARG A 58 -1.62 7.40 -11.09
CA ARG A 58 -2.51 8.20 -10.22
C ARG A 58 -1.81 8.76 -8.98
N GLY A 59 -0.50 8.56 -8.81
CA GLY A 59 0.26 9.07 -7.66
C GLY A 59 -0.14 8.45 -6.32
N ASN A 60 -0.65 7.23 -6.30
CA ASN A 60 -1.14 6.47 -5.15
C ASN A 60 -0.05 5.58 -4.54
N LEU A 61 1.13 6.17 -4.28
CA LEU A 61 2.23 5.54 -3.54
C LEU A 61 2.23 6.09 -2.12
N PHE A 62 1.68 5.32 -1.18
CA PHE A 62 1.44 5.77 0.19
C PHE A 62 2.36 5.10 1.21
N PHE A 63 2.47 5.72 2.37
CA PHE A 63 3.28 5.23 3.48
C PHE A 63 2.49 5.27 4.78
N VAL A 64 2.57 4.21 5.58
CA VAL A 64 2.08 4.19 6.96
C VAL A 64 3.24 3.80 7.89
N PRO A 65 3.54 4.60 8.93
CA PRO A 65 4.59 4.27 9.88
C PRO A 65 4.44 2.86 10.48
N PRO A 66 5.52 2.08 10.62
CA PRO A 66 5.43 0.69 11.07
C PRO A 66 4.85 0.55 12.47
N ASP A 67 5.15 1.48 13.38
CA ASP A 67 4.59 1.49 14.73
C ASP A 67 3.07 1.67 14.79
N LEU A 68 2.46 2.17 13.70
CA LEU A 68 1.02 2.36 13.59
C LEU A 68 0.30 1.20 12.90
N ILE A 69 0.98 0.37 12.11
CA ILE A 69 0.31 -0.66 11.29
C ILE A 69 0.85 -2.09 11.50
N GLN A 70 2.10 -2.24 11.90
CA GLN A 70 2.75 -3.54 12.10
C GLN A 70 2.68 -4.01 13.56
N ARG A 71 2.36 -3.12 14.51
CA ARG A 71 2.28 -3.44 15.95
C ARG A 71 0.83 -3.35 16.43
N HIS A 72 0.34 -4.44 17.04
CA HIS A 72 -1.02 -4.51 17.59
C HIS A 72 -1.14 -3.82 18.96
N THR A 73 -1.02 -2.49 18.97
CA THR A 73 -1.23 -1.63 20.15
C THR A 73 -2.47 -0.76 19.94
N PRO A 74 -2.96 0.00 20.94
CA PRO A 74 -4.08 0.93 20.73
C PRO A 74 -3.87 1.93 19.59
N ARG A 75 -2.61 2.30 19.29
CA ARG A 75 -2.24 3.19 18.18
C ARG A 75 -2.49 2.58 16.80
N LEU A 76 -2.84 1.28 16.72
CA LEU A 76 -3.29 0.65 15.47
C LEU A 76 -4.52 1.35 14.88
N LEU A 77 -5.35 1.98 15.74
CA LEU A 77 -6.50 2.76 15.28
C LEU A 77 -6.06 4.00 14.48
N ASP A 78 -4.98 4.66 14.89
CA ASP A 78 -4.41 5.81 14.17
C ASP A 78 -3.87 5.36 12.79
N GLY A 79 -3.17 4.21 12.75
CA GLY A 79 -2.69 3.63 11.50
C GLY A 79 -3.83 3.17 10.58
N ALA A 80 -4.91 2.65 11.15
CA ALA A 80 -6.10 2.29 10.41
C ALA A 80 -6.77 3.54 9.81
N GLU A 81 -6.94 4.62 10.58
CA GLU A 81 -7.50 5.89 10.10
C GLU A 81 -6.67 6.48 8.95
N GLU A 82 -5.35 6.53 9.09
CA GLU A 82 -4.45 7.01 8.04
C GLU A 82 -4.56 6.16 6.77
N LEU A 83 -4.57 4.82 6.90
CA LEU A 83 -4.79 3.92 5.77
C LEU A 83 -6.16 4.16 5.10
N CYS A 84 -7.23 4.34 5.88
CA CYS A 84 -8.56 4.64 5.35
C CYS A 84 -8.54 5.94 4.51
N ARG A 85 -7.89 6.99 5.02
CA ARG A 85 -7.74 8.29 4.35
C ARG A 85 -6.94 8.18 3.04
N GLN A 86 -5.89 7.39 3.03
CA GLN A 86 -5.08 7.14 1.83
C GLN A 86 -5.87 6.38 0.76
N LEU A 87 -6.62 5.36 1.15
CA LEU A 87 -7.49 4.61 0.22
C LEU A 87 -8.66 5.46 -0.31
N GLU A 88 -9.21 6.36 0.50
CA GLU A 88 -10.18 7.37 0.03
C GLU A 88 -9.54 8.31 -1.01
N THR A 89 -8.31 8.77 -0.75
CA THR A 89 -7.56 9.59 -1.72
C THR A 89 -7.37 8.84 -3.04
N ALA A 90 -7.06 7.54 -3.01
CA ALA A 90 -6.95 6.72 -4.21
C ALA A 90 -8.26 6.62 -4.99
N ARG A 91 -9.40 6.46 -4.27
CA ARG A 91 -10.74 6.44 -4.88
C ARG A 91 -11.10 7.76 -5.55
N ASN A 92 -10.77 8.89 -4.93
CA ASN A 92 -11.00 10.23 -5.49
C ASN A 92 -10.16 10.54 -6.74
N ARG A 93 -9.12 9.75 -7.01
CA ARG A 93 -8.28 9.86 -8.20
C ARG A 93 -8.68 8.89 -9.32
N ARG A 94 -9.80 8.17 -9.15
CA ARG A 94 -10.42 7.43 -10.25
C ARG A 94 -10.98 8.42 -11.28
N PRO A 95 -10.94 8.09 -12.59
CA PRO A 95 -11.56 8.90 -13.63
C PRO A 95 -13.10 8.92 -13.51
#